data_AF-A0A8B6ERN1-F1
#
_entry.id   AF-A0A8B6ERN1-F1
#
_cell.length_a   1.000
_cell.length_b   1.000
_cell.length_c   1.000
_cell.angle_alpha   90.00
_cell.angle_beta   90.00
_cell.angle_gamma   90.00
#
_symmetry.space_group_name_H-M   'P 1'
#
loop_
_entity.id
_entity.type
_entity.pdbx_description
1 polymer ?
#
loop_
_entity_poly.entity_id
_entity_poly.type
_entity_poly.pdbx_seq_one_letter_code
_entity_poly.pdbx_strand_id
1 'polypeptide(L)'
;MGNFPETTKLTVSNFHQFLPHNKLPERVFGQLDWLLRHRPNASKIANEAHIMYNMNRTANWLQQKDDEKVEELISWSKKNLKSMKETEKLRIQELDSKLRQISIDKENRTKALAAKSKERKESLTQEIVKLGFWDKKGVVNAKLKKLKTQTAKRNALKNSNQFQELCFGTKSRHKIFPSHQIPKTNCNN
;
A
#
# COMPACT_ATOMS: atom_id res chain seq x y z
N MET A 1 9.54 -42.40 11.64
CA MET A 1 9.23 -41.05 12.14
C MET A 1 10.36 -40.13 11.72
N GLY A 2 10.26 -39.51 10.55
CA GLY A 2 11.32 -38.65 10.00
C GLY A 2 11.12 -37.21 10.46
N ASN A 3 12.13 -36.64 11.12
CA ASN A 3 12.14 -35.25 11.56
C ASN A 3 12.10 -34.32 10.34
N PHE A 4 10.99 -33.60 10.16
CA PHE A 4 10.93 -32.43 9.30
C PHE A 4 11.71 -31.29 9.98
N PRO A 5 12.61 -30.57 9.30
CA PRO A 5 13.22 -29.39 9.89
C PRO A 5 12.14 -28.32 10.10
N GLU A 6 12.08 -27.83 11.34
CA GLU A 6 11.19 -26.75 11.76
C GLU A 6 11.32 -25.55 10.83
N THR A 7 10.17 -24.98 10.45
CA THR A 7 10.10 -23.72 9.70
C THR A 7 10.67 -22.60 10.55
N THR A 8 11.96 -22.34 10.37
CA THR A 8 12.63 -21.14 10.85
C THR A 8 11.90 -19.95 10.27
N LYS A 9 11.39 -19.09 11.15
CA LYS A 9 10.76 -17.81 10.84
C LYS A 9 11.75 -17.03 9.96
N LEU A 10 11.48 -16.97 8.65
CA LEU A 10 12.19 -16.10 7.72
C LEU A 10 11.92 -14.66 8.15
N THR A 11 12.84 -14.13 8.95
CA THR A 11 12.97 -12.70 9.15
C THR A 11 13.24 -12.09 7.78
N VAL A 12 12.37 -11.17 7.37
CA VAL A 12 12.52 -10.39 6.13
C VAL A 12 13.70 -9.45 6.34
N SER A 13 14.91 -9.97 6.23
CA SER A 13 16.14 -9.19 6.24
C SER A 13 16.39 -8.71 4.80
N ASN A 14 16.27 -7.40 4.62
CA ASN A 14 16.96 -6.58 3.61
C ASN A 14 17.25 -7.25 2.25
N PHE A 15 16.29 -7.24 1.33
CA PHE A 15 16.57 -7.35 -0.10
C PHE A 15 17.18 -6.03 -0.61
N HIS A 16 18.43 -5.75 -0.23
CA HIS A 16 19.23 -4.68 -0.83
C HIS A 16 20.47 -5.27 -1.52
N GLN A 17 20.21 -6.08 -2.56
CA GLN A 17 21.20 -6.43 -3.59
C GLN A 17 20.48 -7.11 -4.76
N PHE A 18 19.85 -6.31 -5.62
CA PHE A 18 19.52 -6.80 -6.97
C PHE A 18 20.81 -6.71 -7.79
N LEU A 19 21.41 -7.87 -8.10
CA LEU A 19 22.52 -7.95 -9.05
C LEU A 19 22.07 -7.34 -10.40
N PRO A 20 22.93 -6.58 -11.11
CA PRO A 20 22.57 -5.80 -12.31
C PRO A 20 22.19 -6.65 -13.55
N HIS A 21 22.15 -7.98 -13.43
CA HIS A 21 21.83 -8.87 -14.54
C HIS A 21 20.76 -9.88 -14.11
N ASN A 22 19.50 -9.48 -14.24
CA ASN A 22 18.32 -10.28 -13.90
C ASN A 22 18.00 -11.35 -14.98
N LYS A 23 19.03 -12.05 -15.46
CA LYS A 23 18.95 -13.01 -16.58
C LYS A 23 18.06 -14.21 -16.29
N LEU A 24 17.95 -14.60 -15.01
CA LEU A 24 17.16 -15.76 -14.59
C LEU A 24 15.65 -15.50 -14.72
N PRO A 25 15.09 -14.44 -14.12
CA PRO A 25 13.68 -14.10 -14.35
C PRO A 25 13.36 -13.86 -15.81
N GLU A 26 14.19 -13.13 -16.56
CA GLU A 26 13.99 -12.92 -18.00
C GLU A 26 13.91 -14.24 -18.77
N ARG A 27 14.80 -15.19 -18.47
CA ARG A 27 14.78 -16.52 -19.10
C ARG A 27 13.54 -17.33 -18.74
N VAL A 28 13.12 -17.30 -17.47
CA VAL A 28 11.90 -17.98 -17.00
C VAL A 28 10.65 -17.39 -17.67
N PHE A 29 10.54 -16.06 -17.71
CA PHE A 29 9.44 -15.38 -18.36
C PHE A 29 9.44 -15.57 -19.88
N GLY A 30 10.61 -15.55 -20.52
CA GLY A 30 10.75 -15.83 -21.94
C GLY A 30 10.28 -17.25 -22.30
N GLN A 31 10.65 -18.25 -21.48
CA GLN A 31 10.18 -19.63 -21.68
C GLN A 31 8.66 -19.76 -21.42
N LEU A 32 8.14 -19.08 -20.41
CA LEU A 32 6.70 -19.06 -20.13
C LEU A 32 5.91 -18.40 -21.27
N ASP A 33 6.35 -17.24 -21.76
CA ASP A 33 5.73 -16.54 -22.89
C ASP A 33 5.74 -17.40 -24.15
N TRP A 34 6.88 -18.06 -24.44
CA TRP A 34 6.95 -19.02 -25.53
C TRP A 34 5.95 -20.17 -25.37
N LEU A 35 5.84 -20.77 -24.18
CA LEU A 35 4.87 -21.84 -23.90
C LEU A 35 3.42 -21.38 -24.05
N LEU A 36 3.09 -20.17 -23.59
CA LEU A 36 1.73 -19.62 -23.72
C LEU A 36 1.34 -19.42 -25.19
N ARG A 37 2.29 -19.03 -26.04
CA ARG A 37 2.05 -18.85 -27.49
C ARG A 37 1.95 -20.17 -28.25
N HIS A 38 2.78 -21.16 -27.92
CA HIS A 38 2.90 -22.40 -28.69
C HIS A 38 2.06 -23.56 -28.12
N ARG A 39 1.63 -23.47 -26.86
CA ARG A 39 0.79 -24.46 -26.19
C ARG A 39 -0.39 -23.77 -25.47
N PRO A 40 -1.27 -23.07 -26.20
CA PRO A 40 -2.37 -22.31 -25.59
C PRO A 40 -3.38 -23.20 -24.86
N ASN A 41 -3.50 -24.47 -25.28
CA ASN A 41 -4.38 -25.45 -24.64
C ASN A 41 -3.76 -26.12 -23.40
N ALA A 42 -2.48 -25.89 -23.10
CA ALA A 42 -1.84 -26.43 -21.92
C ALA A 42 -2.27 -25.66 -20.67
N SER A 43 -2.47 -26.38 -19.57
CA SER A 43 -2.77 -25.74 -18.29
C SER A 43 -1.56 -24.95 -17.77
N LYS A 44 -1.82 -23.89 -17.00
CA LYS A 44 -0.76 -23.08 -16.37
C LYS A 44 0.21 -23.95 -15.55
N ILE A 45 -0.36 -24.85 -14.75
CA ILE A 45 0.39 -25.83 -13.94
C ILE A 45 1.29 -26.70 -14.81
N ALA A 46 0.83 -27.16 -15.98
CA ALA A 46 1.66 -27.97 -16.86
C ALA A 46 2.84 -27.18 -17.45
N ASN A 47 2.62 -25.91 -17.81
CA ASN A 47 3.68 -25.04 -18.30
C ASN A 47 4.70 -24.72 -17.19
N GLU A 48 4.25 -24.42 -15.98
CA GLU A 48 5.11 -24.18 -14.81
C GLU A 48 5.90 -25.44 -14.46
N ALA A 49 5.26 -26.61 -14.43
CA ALA A 49 5.92 -27.89 -14.20
C ALA A 49 7.00 -28.17 -15.25
N HIS A 50 6.74 -27.85 -16.52
CA HIS A 50 7.74 -28.01 -17.59
C HIS A 50 8.95 -27.09 -17.38
N ILE A 51 8.74 -25.82 -17.01
CA ILE A 51 9.82 -24.89 -16.69
C ILE A 51 10.63 -25.41 -15.50
N MET A 52 9.96 -25.78 -14.41
CA MET A 52 10.62 -26.31 -13.21
C MET A 52 11.41 -27.58 -13.51
N TYR A 53 10.84 -28.50 -14.29
CA TYR A 53 11.50 -29.75 -14.68
C TYR A 53 12.80 -29.48 -15.45
N ASN A 54 12.79 -28.53 -16.39
CA ASN A 54 13.95 -28.18 -17.20
C ASN A 54 15.00 -27.40 -16.38
N MET A 55 14.56 -26.38 -15.62
CA MET A 55 15.47 -25.49 -14.89
C MET A 55 16.16 -26.18 -13.72
N ASN A 56 15.45 -27.09 -13.02
CA ASN A 56 16.00 -27.82 -11.89
C ASN A 56 16.79 -29.07 -12.29
N ARG A 57 16.98 -29.30 -13.61
CA ARG A 57 17.65 -30.50 -14.15
C ARG A 57 17.04 -31.80 -13.62
N THR A 58 15.71 -31.82 -13.43
CA THR A 58 14.99 -32.95 -12.85
C THR A 58 15.17 -34.21 -13.68
N ALA A 59 15.32 -34.09 -15.01
CA ALA A 59 15.66 -35.21 -15.89
C ALA A 59 16.98 -35.89 -15.49
N ASN A 60 18.05 -35.12 -15.35
CA ASN A 60 19.37 -35.66 -14.97
C ASN A 60 19.33 -36.27 -13.57
N TRP A 61 18.58 -35.66 -12.65
CA TRP A 61 18.41 -36.19 -11.30
C TRP A 61 17.63 -37.51 -11.27
N LEU A 62 16.63 -37.69 -12.14
CA LEU A 62 15.90 -38.94 -12.27
C LEU A 62 16.74 -40.04 -12.92
N GLN A 63 17.56 -39.71 -13.91
CA GLN A 63 18.46 -40.66 -14.59
C GLN A 63 19.54 -41.26 -13.67
N GLN A 64 19.84 -40.59 -12.56
CA GLN A 64 20.81 -41.07 -11.56
C GLN A 64 20.19 -42.01 -10.51
N LYS A 65 18.90 -42.33 -10.63
CA LYS A 65 18.18 -43.20 -9.69
C LYS A 65 17.88 -44.54 -10.33
N ASP A 66 17.75 -45.55 -9.49
CA ASP A 66 17.27 -46.87 -9.90
C ASP A 66 15.81 -46.80 -10.37
N ASP A 67 15.46 -47.65 -11.32
CA ASP A 67 14.13 -47.68 -11.95
C ASP A 67 13.01 -47.90 -10.92
N GLU A 68 13.23 -48.77 -9.93
CA GLU A 68 12.28 -48.99 -8.82
C GLU A 68 12.02 -47.70 -8.03
N LYS A 69 13.07 -46.89 -7.81
CA LYS A 69 12.95 -45.63 -7.08
C LYS A 69 12.25 -44.57 -7.90
N VAL A 70 12.45 -44.55 -9.22
CA VAL A 70 11.74 -43.65 -10.13
C VAL A 70 10.24 -43.99 -10.14
N GLU A 71 9.89 -45.27 -10.22
CA GLU A 71 8.49 -45.71 -10.18
C GLU A 71 7.81 -45.37 -8.85
N GLU A 72 8.49 -45.58 -7.73
CA GLU A 72 8.00 -45.18 -6.40
C GLU A 72 7.68 -43.69 -6.34
N LEU A 73 8.58 -42.83 -6.84
CA LEU A 73 8.39 -41.38 -6.87
C LEU A 73 7.19 -40.97 -7.74
N ILE A 74 7.07 -41.55 -8.94
CA ILE A 74 5.94 -41.27 -9.84
C ILE A 74 4.62 -41.73 -9.20
N SER A 75 4.60 -42.91 -8.59
CA SER A 75 3.44 -43.45 -7.88
C SER A 75 3.03 -42.56 -6.71
N TRP A 76 4.01 -42.10 -5.92
CA TRP A 76 3.80 -41.17 -4.82
C TRP A 76 3.22 -39.83 -5.31
N SER A 77 3.77 -39.25 -6.38
CA SER A 77 3.25 -38.00 -6.96
C SER A 77 1.81 -38.14 -7.44
N LYS A 78 1.47 -39.26 -8.10
CA LYS A 78 0.09 -39.55 -8.54
C LYS A 78 -0.87 -39.66 -7.36
N LYS A 79 -0.48 -40.39 -6.30
CA LYS A 79 -1.31 -40.56 -5.09
C LYS A 79 -1.59 -39.24 -4.39
N ASN A 80 -0.60 -38.35 -4.30
CA ASN A 80 -0.72 -37.08 -3.59
C ASN A 80 -1.37 -35.95 -4.39
N LEU A 81 -1.53 -36.12 -5.71
CA LEU A 81 -2.05 -35.08 -6.60
C LEU A 81 -3.39 -34.49 -6.13
N LYS A 82 -4.30 -35.34 -5.65
CA LYS A 82 -5.61 -34.89 -5.15
C LYS A 82 -5.48 -33.99 -3.92
N SER A 83 -4.64 -34.37 -2.97
CA SER A 83 -4.38 -33.60 -1.75
C SER A 83 -3.71 -32.25 -2.07
N MET A 84 -2.74 -32.26 -2.99
CA MET A 84 -2.05 -31.05 -3.43
C MET A 84 -3.01 -30.06 -4.11
N LYS A 85 -3.91 -30.55 -4.99
CA LYS A 85 -4.92 -29.70 -5.63
C LYS A 85 -5.87 -29.06 -4.62
N GLU A 86 -6.33 -29.80 -3.61
CA GLU A 86 -7.21 -29.21 -2.60
C GLU A 86 -6.47 -28.20 -1.73
N THR A 87 -5.22 -28.49 -1.36
CA THR A 87 -4.36 -27.54 -0.64
C THR A 87 -4.15 -26.24 -1.43
N GLU A 88 -3.91 -26.35 -2.74
CA GLU A 88 -3.74 -25.19 -3.61
C GLU A 88 -5.03 -24.37 -3.73
N LYS A 89 -6.18 -25.04 -3.90
CA LYS A 89 -7.49 -24.38 -3.93
C LYS A 89 -7.75 -23.60 -2.64
N LEU A 90 -7.47 -24.21 -1.48
CA LEU A 90 -7.62 -23.53 -0.18
C LEU A 90 -6.69 -22.31 -0.07
N ARG A 91 -5.45 -22.43 -0.53
CA ARG A 91 -4.49 -21.30 -0.55
C ARG A 91 -4.95 -20.16 -1.47
N ILE A 92 -5.50 -20.47 -2.64
CA ILE A 92 -6.05 -19.46 -3.55
C ILE A 92 -7.22 -18.73 -2.90
N GLN A 93 -8.14 -19.46 -2.26
CA GLN A 93 -9.26 -18.86 -1.54
C GLN A 93 -8.78 -17.97 -0.38
N GLU A 94 -7.80 -18.42 0.38
CA GLU A 94 -7.18 -17.64 1.45
C GLU A 94 -6.56 -16.35 0.89
N LEU A 95 -5.81 -16.43 -0.21
CA LEU A 95 -5.20 -15.27 -0.85
C LEU A 95 -6.27 -14.27 -1.33
N ASP A 96 -7.32 -14.77 -1.99
CA ASP A 96 -8.41 -13.93 -2.48
C ASP A 96 -9.13 -13.20 -1.34
N SER A 97 -9.41 -13.90 -0.24
CA SER A 97 -10.00 -13.29 0.96
C SER A 97 -9.12 -12.19 1.56
N LYS A 98 -7.80 -12.42 1.64
CA LYS A 98 -6.84 -11.42 2.12
C LYS A 98 -6.79 -10.19 1.21
N LEU A 99 -6.76 -10.39 -0.10
CA LEU A 99 -6.75 -9.29 -1.07
C LEU A 99 -8.04 -8.46 -1.00
N ARG A 100 -9.19 -9.11 -0.84
CA ARG A 100 -10.48 -8.44 -0.62
C ARG A 100 -10.44 -7.61 0.67
N GLN A 101 -9.95 -8.17 1.77
CA GLN A 101 -9.85 -7.44 3.03
C GLN A 101 -8.94 -6.22 2.92
N ILE A 102 -7.77 -6.36 2.29
CA ILE A 102 -6.85 -5.24 2.04
C ILE A 102 -7.53 -4.14 1.23
N SER A 103 -8.33 -4.50 0.21
CA SER A 103 -9.07 -3.55 -0.60
C SER A 103 -10.12 -2.79 0.23
N ILE A 104 -10.90 -3.52 1.05
CA ILE A 104 -11.91 -2.93 1.95
C ILE A 104 -11.25 -2.00 2.96
N ASP A 105 -10.15 -2.41 3.58
CA ASP A 105 -9.42 -1.60 4.55
C ASP A 105 -8.86 -0.32 3.92
N LYS A 106 -8.35 -0.42 2.69
CA LYS A 106 -7.89 0.74 1.93
C LYS A 106 -9.04 1.70 1.64
N GLU A 107 -10.18 1.19 1.19
CA GLU A 107 -11.37 2.00 0.94
C GLU A 107 -11.86 2.69 2.21
N ASN A 108 -11.98 1.96 3.32
CA ASN A 108 -12.39 2.49 4.61
C ASN A 108 -11.43 3.57 5.12
N ARG A 109 -10.12 3.39 4.95
CA ARG A 109 -9.12 4.41 5.28
C ARG A 109 -9.31 5.67 4.44
N THR A 110 -9.53 5.52 3.13
CA THR A 110 -9.77 6.68 2.25
C THR A 110 -11.06 7.42 2.61
N LYS A 111 -12.14 6.69 2.91
CA LYS A 111 -13.42 7.26 3.37
C LYS A 111 -13.26 7.99 4.71
N ALA A 112 -12.55 7.39 5.67
CA ALA A 112 -12.30 8.01 6.97
C ALA A 112 -11.45 9.28 6.85
N LEU A 113 -10.42 9.28 6.00
CA LEU A 113 -9.62 10.48 5.72
C LEU A 113 -10.44 11.57 5.03
N ALA A 114 -11.29 11.20 4.07
CA ALA A 114 -12.20 12.12 3.40
C ALA A 114 -13.22 12.72 4.38
N ALA A 115 -13.80 11.90 5.26
CA ALA A 115 -14.74 12.34 6.30
C ALA A 115 -14.08 13.33 7.27
N LYS A 116 -12.89 13.00 7.80
CA LYS A 116 -12.11 13.92 8.65
C LYS A 116 -11.75 15.22 7.94
N SER A 117 -11.38 15.13 6.66
CA SER A 117 -11.10 16.32 5.87
C SER A 117 -12.35 17.18 5.71
N LYS A 118 -13.51 16.58 5.45
CA LYS A 118 -14.80 17.25 5.30
C LYS A 118 -15.21 17.95 6.59
N GLU A 119 -15.18 17.23 7.71
CA GLU A 119 -15.46 17.75 9.06
C GLU A 119 -14.57 18.95 9.39
N ARG A 120 -13.27 18.87 9.06
CA ARG A 120 -12.34 20.00 9.23
C ARG A 120 -12.71 21.20 8.36
N LYS A 121 -13.19 21.00 7.12
CA LYS A 121 -13.63 22.12 6.27
C LYS A 121 -14.88 22.76 6.85
N GLU A 122 -15.83 21.94 7.31
CA GLU A 122 -17.10 22.39 7.88
C GLU A 122 -16.89 23.20 9.16
N SER A 123 -16.04 22.72 10.08
CA SER A 123 -15.73 23.45 11.32
C SER A 123 -15.07 24.80 11.04
N LEU A 124 -14.07 24.84 10.16
CA LEU A 124 -13.45 26.10 9.72
C LEU A 124 -14.46 27.04 9.04
N THR A 125 -15.37 26.50 8.23
CA THR A 125 -16.41 27.31 7.56
C THR A 125 -17.35 27.92 8.60
N GLN A 126 -17.80 27.15 9.59
CA GLN A 126 -18.66 27.65 10.67
C GLN A 126 -17.97 28.73 11.50
N GLU A 127 -16.68 28.58 11.80
CA GLU A 127 -15.89 29.59 12.51
C GLU A 127 -15.76 30.88 11.70
N ILE A 128 -15.54 30.77 10.39
CA ILE A 128 -15.47 31.93 9.49
C ILE A 128 -16.82 32.61 9.32
N VAL A 129 -17.93 31.87 9.29
CA VAL A 129 -19.27 32.46 9.27
C VAL A 129 -19.52 33.27 10.56
N LYS A 130 -19.11 32.75 11.72
CA LYS A 130 -19.24 33.45 13.02
C LYS A 130 -18.39 34.72 13.11
N LEU A 131 -17.12 34.64 12.70
CA LEU A 131 -16.15 35.75 12.80
C LEU A 131 -16.23 36.71 11.59
N GLY A 132 -16.84 36.26 10.50
CA GLY A 132 -16.86 36.86 9.19
C GLY A 132 -15.58 36.57 8.39
N PHE A 133 -15.68 36.53 7.06
CA PHE A 133 -14.54 36.44 6.16
C PHE A 133 -13.83 37.80 6.02
N TRP A 134 -12.50 37.81 6.15
CA TRP A 134 -11.68 39.01 6.27
C TRP A 134 -10.66 39.10 5.13
N ASP A 135 -11.10 39.62 3.98
CA ASP A 135 -10.28 39.61 2.76
C ASP A 135 -9.42 40.88 2.59
N LYS A 136 -9.96 42.03 3.01
CA LYS A 136 -9.30 43.34 2.84
C LYS A 136 -8.61 43.78 4.13
N LYS A 137 -7.36 44.26 4.03
CA LYS A 137 -6.55 44.77 5.17
C LYS A 137 -7.29 45.81 6.04
N GLY A 138 -8.06 46.71 5.43
CA GLY A 138 -8.85 47.72 6.17
C GLY A 138 -9.97 47.11 7.02
N VAL A 139 -10.67 46.10 6.48
CA VAL A 139 -11.75 45.38 7.17
C VAL A 139 -11.20 44.57 8.35
N VAL A 140 -10.00 43.99 8.17
CA VAL A 140 -9.30 43.21 9.20
C VAL A 140 -8.98 44.07 10.41
N ASN A 141 -8.35 45.24 10.21
CA ASN A 141 -8.01 46.14 11.31
C ASN A 141 -9.27 46.63 12.06
N ALA A 142 -10.35 46.93 11.33
CA ALA A 142 -11.61 47.33 11.93
C ALA A 142 -12.25 46.21 12.76
N LYS A 143 -12.20 44.96 12.29
CA LYS A 143 -12.76 43.79 13.02
C LYS A 143 -11.85 43.31 14.15
N LEU A 144 -10.53 43.40 14.01
CA LEU A 144 -9.57 43.13 15.07
C LEU A 144 -9.74 44.08 16.26
N LYS A 145 -10.07 45.35 16.00
CA LYS A 145 -10.39 46.33 17.08
C LYS A 145 -11.64 45.94 17.87
N LYS A 146 -12.59 45.20 17.27
CA LYS A 146 -13.81 44.73 17.95
C LYS A 146 -13.57 43.53 18.88
N LEU A 147 -12.48 42.80 18.69
CA LEU A 147 -12.13 41.65 19.54
C LEU A 147 -11.39 42.12 20.79
N LYS A 148 -11.89 41.73 21.96
CA LYS A 148 -11.34 42.16 23.27
C LYS A 148 -10.05 41.44 23.64
N THR A 149 -9.95 40.13 23.36
CA THR A 149 -8.82 39.30 23.79
C THR A 149 -7.80 39.06 22.68
N GLN A 150 -6.52 39.02 23.06
CA GLN A 150 -5.40 38.79 22.15
C GLN A 150 -5.41 37.37 21.57
N THR A 151 -5.88 36.41 22.35
CA THR A 151 -6.11 35.02 21.93
C THR A 151 -7.18 34.93 20.84
N ALA A 152 -8.30 35.64 20.98
CA ALA A 152 -9.35 35.68 19.97
C ALA A 152 -8.88 36.32 18.65
N LYS A 153 -8.08 37.40 18.72
CA LYS A 153 -7.47 38.03 17.53
C LYS A 153 -6.54 37.07 16.78
N ARG A 154 -5.70 36.34 17.52
CA ARG A 154 -4.79 35.32 16.96
C ARG A 154 -5.55 34.17 16.31
N ASN A 155 -6.58 33.65 16.98
CA ASN A 155 -7.39 32.56 16.45
C ASN A 155 -8.16 33.01 15.20
N ALA A 156 -8.75 34.21 15.19
CA ALA A 156 -9.45 34.74 14.03
C ALA A 156 -8.52 34.87 12.79
N LEU A 157 -7.31 35.39 12.97
CA LEU A 157 -6.31 35.48 11.89
C LEU A 157 -5.82 34.11 11.43
N LYS A 158 -5.58 33.19 12.38
CA LYS A 158 -5.13 31.82 12.08
C LYS A 158 -6.20 31.07 11.28
N ASN A 159 -7.46 31.13 11.70
CA ASN A 159 -8.57 30.45 11.06
C ASN A 159 -8.87 31.07 9.68
N SER A 160 -8.75 32.40 9.54
CA SER A 160 -8.88 33.08 8.23
C SER A 160 -7.81 32.63 7.23
N ASN A 161 -6.54 32.56 7.66
CA ASN A 161 -5.46 32.05 6.80
C ASN A 161 -5.64 30.57 6.47
N GLN A 162 -6.00 29.73 7.45
CA GLN A 162 -6.22 28.30 7.24
C GLN A 162 -7.40 28.04 6.30
N PHE A 163 -8.49 28.80 6.43
CA PHE A 163 -9.63 28.72 5.54
C PHE A 163 -9.24 29.07 4.10
N GLN A 164 -8.42 30.11 3.90
CA GLN A 164 -7.96 30.48 2.57
C GLN A 164 -7.05 29.42 1.93
N GLU A 165 -6.08 28.90 2.68
CA GLU A 165 -5.20 27.81 2.23
C GLU A 165 -6.02 26.57 1.84
N LEU A 166 -7.08 26.27 2.59
CA LEU A 166 -7.84 25.02 2.47
C LEU A 166 -8.99 25.08 1.45
N CYS A 167 -9.62 26.24 1.26
CA CYS A 167 -10.74 26.45 0.33
C CYS A 167 -10.32 27.07 -1.01
N PHE A 168 -9.31 27.95 -1.02
CA PHE A 168 -8.86 28.66 -2.24
C PHE A 168 -7.50 28.18 -2.75
N GLY A 169 -6.81 27.27 -2.04
CA GLY A 169 -5.54 26.69 -2.50
C GLY A 169 -4.38 27.70 -2.57
N THR A 170 -4.52 28.87 -1.95
CA THR A 170 -3.48 29.91 -1.92
C THR A 170 -2.30 29.41 -1.08
N LYS A 171 -1.22 28.97 -1.74
CA LYS A 171 0.00 28.53 -1.06
C LYS A 171 0.60 29.68 -0.24
N SER A 172 1.09 29.35 0.96
CA SER A 172 1.66 30.21 2.03
C SER A 172 2.68 31.31 1.64
N ARG A 173 3.07 31.45 0.37
CA ARG A 173 3.93 32.54 -0.12
C ARG A 173 3.23 33.91 -0.11
N HIS A 174 1.89 33.92 -0.10
CA HIS A 174 1.08 35.13 0.06
C HIS A 174 0.11 34.95 1.23
N LYS A 175 0.63 34.73 2.44
CA LYS A 175 -0.20 34.95 3.63
C LYS A 175 -0.68 36.40 3.57
N ILE A 176 -1.99 36.61 3.43
CA ILE A 176 -2.58 37.95 3.43
C ILE A 176 -2.20 38.70 4.73
N PHE A 177 -1.95 37.92 5.80
CA PHE A 177 -1.52 38.40 7.10
C PHE A 177 -0.15 37.81 7.50
N PRO A 178 0.93 38.62 7.54
CA PRO A 178 2.24 38.17 7.99
C PRO A 178 2.16 37.64 9.42
N SER A 179 2.89 36.56 9.72
CA SER A 179 2.96 35.98 11.07
C SER A 179 3.46 36.94 12.15
N HIS A 180 4.05 38.07 11.77
CA HIS A 180 4.50 39.14 12.68
C HIS A 180 3.35 39.99 13.22
N GLN A 181 2.19 40.01 12.55
CA GLN A 181 0.95 40.64 13.05
C GLN A 181 0.19 39.74 14.02
N ILE A 182 0.62 38.47 14.15
CA ILE A 182 0.09 37.56 15.16
C ILE A 182 0.85 37.87 16.46
N PRO A 183 0.19 38.42 17.48
CA PRO A 183 0.84 38.74 18.73
C PRO A 183 1.43 37.47 19.36
N LYS A 184 2.73 37.50 19.63
CA LYS A 184 3.44 36.44 20.36
C LYS A 184 2.91 36.43 21.78
N THR A 185 2.38 35.29 22.21
CA THR A 185 2.09 35.06 23.62
C THR A 185 3.42 34.82 24.31
N ASN A 186 3.83 35.72 25.22
CA ASN A 186 4.69 35.31 26.31
C ASN A 186 3.85 34.33 27.13
N CYS A 187 4.15 33.03 27.00
CA CYS A 187 3.70 32.05 27.97
C CYS A 187 4.55 32.27 29.22
N ASN A 188 4.12 33.16 30.10
CA ASN A 188 4.46 33.12 31.51
C ASN A 188 3.17 32.81 32.27
N ASN A 189 3.28 31.81 33.14
CA ASN A 189 2.30 31.16 34.01
C ASN A 189 1.61 29.93 33.41
#